data_AF-A0A1G8VR59-F1
#
_entry.id   AF-A0A1G8VR59-F1
#
_cell.length_a   1.000
_cell.length_b   1.000
_cell.length_c   1.000
_cell.angle_alpha   90.00
_cell.angle_beta   90.00
_cell.angle_gamma   90.00
#
_symmetry.space_group_name_H-M   'P 1'
#
loop_
_entity.id
_entity.type
_entity.pdbx_description
1 polymer ?
#
loop_
_entity_poly.entity_id
_entity_poly.type
_entity_poly.pdbx_seq_one_letter_code
_entity_poly.pdbx_strand_id
1 'polypeptide(L)'
;MSWLVLPVVVVLLSILTVVAVASNYRNVAGRLSELPGVDGGGGVQAGFIAGLYALVLWSVVISGGMLFIGDAGSNGTESYQGPGADGSEPDETTESDDYSDAELLVFFETITSHWGVNVTSTEMVDDEFVVEYADTTETDDEFTDEVGTLIGVYIDIVEGGLEAERMDVTAVDADDGEQTHWHVESEWAEAYLEDELTVDDVYERVLDTVESA
;
A
#
# COMPACT_ATOMS: atom_id res chain seq x y z
N MET A 1 3.25 -36.84 2.47
CA MET A 1 2.38 -35.63 2.46
C MET A 1 3.05 -34.64 1.53
N SER A 2 2.33 -34.20 0.49
CA SER A 2 2.90 -33.30 -0.51
C SER A 2 3.25 -31.96 0.15
N TRP A 3 4.47 -31.48 -0.06
CA TRP A 3 5.03 -30.28 0.57
C TRP A 3 4.20 -29.01 0.28
N LEU A 4 3.42 -29.03 -0.82
CA LEU A 4 2.46 -27.99 -1.19
C LEU A 4 1.20 -27.91 -0.31
N VAL A 5 0.86 -28.95 0.48
CA VAL A 5 -0.38 -28.94 1.29
C VAL A 5 -0.24 -28.02 2.50
N LEU A 6 0.97 -27.88 3.04
CA LEU A 6 1.22 -27.10 4.24
C LEU A 6 0.98 -25.58 4.07
N PRO A 7 1.53 -24.90 3.04
CA PRO A 7 1.28 -23.47 2.84
C PRO A 7 -0.19 -23.16 2.54
N VAL A 8 -0.86 -24.00 1.75
CA VAL A 8 -2.29 -23.84 1.45
C VAL A 8 -3.15 -23.96 2.70
N VAL A 9 -2.86 -24.92 3.58
CA VAL A 9 -3.59 -25.09 4.85
C VAL A 9 -3.35 -23.90 5.78
N VAL A 10 -2.14 -23.34 5.82
CA VAL A 10 -1.82 -22.16 6.63
C VAL A 10 -2.60 -20.94 6.14
N VAL A 11 -2.59 -20.64 4.83
CA VAL A 11 -3.35 -19.53 4.26
C VAL A 11 -4.85 -19.67 4.52
N LEU A 12 -5.40 -20.87 4.32
CA LEU A 12 -6.82 -21.13 4.57
C LEU A 12 -7.20 -20.99 6.05
N LEU A 13 -6.33 -21.42 6.98
CA LEU A 13 -6.54 -21.23 8.42
C LEU A 13 -6.53 -19.75 8.80
N SER A 14 -5.64 -18.95 8.21
CA SER A 14 -5.58 -17.50 8.44
C SER A 14 -6.87 -16.82 8.00
N ILE A 15 -7.35 -17.13 6.78
CA ILE A 15 -8.61 -16.60 6.25
C ILE A 15 -9.79 -17.01 7.16
N LEU A 16 -9.85 -18.28 7.57
CA LEU A 16 -10.90 -18.78 8.48
C LEU A 16 -10.89 -18.04 9.83
N THR A 17 -9.70 -17.71 10.34
CA THR A 17 -9.57 -17.00 11.62
C THR A 17 -10.07 -15.57 11.51
N VAL A 18 -9.74 -14.86 10.42
CA VAL A 18 -10.25 -13.50 10.15
C VAL A 18 -11.78 -13.51 10.04
N VAL A 19 -12.34 -14.47 9.28
CA VAL A 19 -13.80 -14.62 9.13
C VAL A 19 -14.47 -14.93 10.46
N ALA A 20 -13.89 -15.81 11.29
CA ALA A 20 -14.42 -16.14 12.60
C ALA A 20 -14.41 -14.95 13.57
N VAL A 21 -13.33 -14.15 13.57
CA VAL A 21 -13.21 -12.94 14.38
C VAL A 21 -14.23 -11.90 13.92
N ALA A 22 -14.35 -11.64 12.61
CA ALA A 22 -15.33 -10.69 12.05
C ALA A 22 -16.78 -11.11 12.39
N SER A 23 -17.09 -12.40 12.28
CA SER A 23 -18.40 -12.95 12.65
C SER A 23 -18.73 -12.76 14.13
N ASN A 24 -17.76 -13.05 15.01
CA ASN A 24 -17.93 -12.87 16.45
C ASN A 24 -18.08 -11.39 16.82
N TYR A 25 -17.27 -10.52 16.21
CA TYR A 25 -17.32 -9.09 16.41
C TYR A 25 -18.68 -8.51 16.03
N ARG A 26 -19.24 -8.90 14.88
CA ARG A 26 -20.57 -8.46 14.43
C ARG A 26 -21.68 -8.85 15.42
N ASN A 27 -21.59 -10.05 16.01
CA ASN A 27 -22.53 -10.50 17.03
C ASN A 27 -22.40 -9.73 18.34
N VAL A 28 -21.18 -9.38 18.75
CA VAL A 28 -20.92 -8.61 19.98
C VAL A 28 -21.32 -7.14 19.79
N ALA A 29 -20.99 -6.54 18.65
CA ALA A 29 -21.37 -5.18 18.31
C ALA A 29 -22.90 -4.98 18.32
N GLY A 30 -23.65 -5.93 17.74
CA GLY A 30 -25.12 -5.90 17.79
C GLY A 30 -25.70 -5.95 19.20
N ARG A 31 -25.02 -6.60 20.15
CA ARG A 31 -25.43 -6.63 21.57
C ARG A 31 -25.02 -5.38 22.33
N LEU A 32 -23.89 -4.76 21.97
CA LEU A 32 -23.41 -3.52 22.58
C LEU A 32 -24.23 -2.31 22.15
N SER A 33 -24.76 -2.30 20.93
CA SER A 33 -25.66 -1.23 20.44
C SER A 33 -27.03 -1.20 21.15
N GLU A 34 -27.39 -2.25 21.88
CA GLU A 34 -28.63 -2.29 22.68
C GLU A 34 -28.47 -1.66 24.07
N LEU A 35 -27.24 -1.32 24.48
CA LEU A 35 -26.98 -0.68 25.78
C LEU A 35 -27.12 0.85 25.68
N PRO A 36 -27.92 1.50 26.55
CA PRO A 36 -28.11 2.94 26.50
C PRO A 36 -26.81 3.68 26.87
N GLY A 37 -26.37 4.57 25.96
CA GLY A 37 -25.19 5.42 26.16
C GLY A 37 -23.93 4.98 25.39
N VAL A 38 -24.01 3.98 24.52
CA VAL A 38 -22.92 3.59 23.61
C VAL A 38 -23.31 3.99 22.19
N ASP A 39 -22.52 4.88 21.58
CA ASP A 39 -22.75 5.34 20.21
C ASP A 39 -22.35 4.24 19.21
N GLY A 40 -23.23 3.91 18.27
CA GLY A 40 -23.10 2.73 17.40
C GLY A 40 -21.92 2.76 16.42
N GLY A 41 -21.32 3.93 16.20
CA GLY A 41 -20.24 4.14 15.23
C GLY A 41 -18.83 3.81 15.73
N GLY A 42 -18.55 3.98 17.03
CA GLY A 42 -17.16 3.90 17.54
C GLY A 42 -16.57 2.48 17.62
N GLY A 43 -17.42 1.45 17.66
CA GLY A 43 -16.95 0.06 17.75
C GLY A 43 -16.31 -0.45 16.45
N VAL A 44 -16.84 -0.06 15.29
CA VAL A 44 -16.41 -0.63 14.00
C VAL A 44 -14.97 -0.22 13.65
N GLN A 45 -14.59 1.04 13.93
CA GLN A 45 -13.22 1.53 13.74
C GLN A 45 -12.21 0.82 14.65
N ALA A 46 -12.54 0.64 15.94
CA ALA A 46 -11.64 -0.04 16.87
C ALA A 46 -11.43 -1.54 16.51
N GLY A 47 -12.47 -2.19 15.96
CA GLY A 47 -12.40 -3.57 15.49
C GLY A 47 -11.50 -3.75 14.26
N PHE A 48 -11.54 -2.81 13.32
CA PHE A 48 -10.72 -2.84 12.10
C PHE A 48 -9.23 -2.63 12.44
N ILE A 49 -8.92 -1.63 13.27
CA ILE A 49 -7.56 -1.33 13.71
C ILE A 49 -6.95 -2.53 14.46
N ALA A 50 -7.71 -3.15 15.38
CA ALA A 50 -7.24 -4.35 16.08
C ALA A 50 -7.01 -5.55 15.14
N GLY A 51 -7.78 -5.66 14.05
CA GLY A 51 -7.60 -6.68 13.01
C GLY A 51 -6.29 -6.48 12.22
N LEU A 52 -5.95 -5.25 11.86
CA LEU A 52 -4.70 -4.92 11.17
C LEU A 52 -3.48 -5.20 12.04
N TYR A 53 -3.50 -4.82 13.32
CA TYR A 53 -2.40 -5.15 14.25
C TYR A 53 -2.19 -6.65 14.41
N ALA A 54 -3.27 -7.44 14.41
CA ALA A 54 -3.16 -8.89 14.45
C ALA A 54 -2.51 -9.45 13.17
N LEU A 55 -2.83 -8.91 11.99
CA LEU A 55 -2.21 -9.31 10.71
C LEU A 55 -0.71 -9.00 10.67
N VAL A 56 -0.31 -7.79 11.09
CA VAL A 56 1.11 -7.37 11.15
C VAL A 56 1.90 -8.22 12.15
N LEU A 57 1.33 -8.51 13.33
CA LEU A 57 2.00 -9.41 14.29
C LEU A 57 2.14 -10.83 13.75
N TRP A 58 1.19 -11.32 12.94
CA TRP A 58 1.28 -12.64 12.30
C TRP A 58 2.30 -12.67 11.14
N SER A 59 2.44 -11.60 10.35
CA SER A 59 3.45 -11.55 9.28
C SER A 59 4.88 -11.58 9.83
N VAL A 60 5.12 -10.94 10.98
CA VAL A 60 6.41 -11.01 11.71
C VAL A 60 6.70 -12.42 12.23
N VAL A 61 5.69 -13.15 12.71
CA VAL A 61 5.84 -14.54 13.17
C VAL A 61 6.13 -15.50 12.00
N ILE A 62 5.51 -15.31 10.84
CA ILE A 62 5.77 -16.14 9.65
C ILE A 62 7.17 -15.84 9.08
N SER A 63 7.55 -14.57 9.00
CA SER A 63 8.87 -14.14 8.48
C SER A 63 10.01 -14.51 9.44
N GLY A 64 9.81 -14.41 10.75
CA GLY A 64 10.77 -14.82 11.77
C GLY A 64 10.84 -16.34 11.97
N GLY A 65 9.75 -17.07 11.72
CA GLY A 65 9.66 -18.52 11.87
C GLY A 65 10.42 -19.31 10.80
N MET A 66 10.67 -18.72 9.62
CA MET A 66 11.43 -19.36 8.55
C MET A 66 12.96 -19.34 8.79
N LEU A 67 13.45 -18.53 9.72
CA LEU A 67 14.89 -18.36 10.01
C LEU A 67 15.45 -19.31 11.08
N PHE A 68 14.62 -20.17 11.70
CA PHE A 68 15.04 -21.08 12.79
C PHE A 68 14.85 -22.58 12.51
N ILE A 69 14.76 -23.02 11.25
CA ILE A 69 15.10 -24.41 10.91
C ILE A 69 16.61 -24.46 10.67
N GLY A 70 17.35 -24.32 11.77
CA GLY A 70 18.79 -24.55 11.83
C GLY A 70 19.08 -26.01 11.53
N ASP A 71 19.73 -26.23 10.39
CA ASP A 71 20.44 -27.45 10.04
C ASP A 71 21.49 -27.76 11.11
N ALA A 72 21.16 -28.68 12.01
CA ALA A 72 22.10 -29.24 12.96
C ALA A 72 22.88 -30.39 12.31
N GLY A 73 23.83 -29.99 11.46
CA GLY A 73 25.12 -30.67 11.34
C GLY A 73 25.28 -31.68 10.22
N SER A 74 26.34 -31.50 9.44
CA SER A 74 27.42 -32.50 9.38
C SER A 74 28.62 -31.94 8.62
N ASN A 75 29.78 -31.93 9.28
CA ASN A 75 31.09 -31.85 8.64
C ASN A 75 31.21 -32.95 7.56
N GLY A 76 31.71 -32.58 6.38
CA GLY A 76 32.02 -33.54 5.33
C GLY A 76 32.57 -32.86 4.08
N THR A 77 33.88 -32.59 4.08
CA THR A 77 34.63 -32.31 2.85
C THR A 77 34.63 -33.54 1.96
N GLU A 78 33.73 -33.60 0.99
CA GLU A 78 33.83 -34.51 -0.15
C GLU A 78 33.64 -33.71 -1.45
N SER A 79 34.76 -33.50 -2.14
CA SER A 79 34.82 -32.96 -3.48
C SER A 79 34.13 -33.92 -4.46
N TYR A 80 32.89 -33.60 -4.83
CA TYR A 80 32.16 -34.27 -5.90
C TYR A 80 32.36 -33.52 -7.22
N GLN A 81 33.09 -34.15 -8.15
CA GLN A 81 33.21 -33.73 -9.53
C GLN A 81 32.29 -34.64 -10.37
N GLY A 82 31.03 -34.21 -10.52
CA GLY A 82 29.98 -34.92 -11.25
C GLY A 82 29.84 -34.45 -12.71
N PRO A 83 29.29 -35.30 -13.59
CA PRO A 83 29.40 -35.17 -15.04
C PRO A 83 28.48 -34.09 -15.61
N GLY A 84 28.95 -33.45 -16.69
CA GLY A 84 28.31 -32.32 -17.37
C GLY A 84 26.79 -32.45 -17.48
N ALA A 85 26.10 -31.58 -16.75
CA ALA A 85 24.70 -31.29 -16.98
C ALA A 85 24.63 -30.28 -18.12
N ASP A 86 24.06 -30.73 -19.23
CA ASP A 86 23.54 -29.92 -20.31
C ASP A 86 22.57 -28.91 -19.67
N GLY A 87 23.05 -27.67 -19.51
CA GLY A 87 22.31 -26.60 -18.85
C GLY A 87 21.23 -26.14 -19.79
N SER A 88 20.00 -26.63 -19.60
CA SER A 88 18.82 -25.93 -20.07
C SER A 88 18.86 -24.53 -19.47
N GLU A 89 19.22 -23.56 -20.29
CA GLU A 89 19.07 -22.14 -19.98
C GLU A 89 17.61 -21.94 -19.51
N PRO A 90 17.37 -21.45 -18.28
CA PRO A 90 16.03 -21.11 -17.88
C PRO A 90 15.54 -20.06 -18.89
N ASP A 91 14.44 -20.40 -19.56
CA ASP A 91 13.72 -19.49 -20.43
C ASP A 91 13.24 -18.34 -19.52
N GLU A 92 14.05 -17.27 -19.44
CA GLU A 92 13.69 -16.02 -18.78
C GLU A 92 12.69 -15.29 -19.68
N THR A 93 11.52 -15.91 -19.89
CA THR A 93 10.30 -15.16 -20.14
C THR A 93 9.97 -14.45 -18.83
N THR A 94 10.63 -13.31 -18.61
CA THR A 94 10.15 -12.25 -17.74
C THR A 94 8.83 -11.80 -18.34
N GLU A 95 7.73 -12.46 -17.97
CA GLU A 95 6.43 -11.84 -18.04
C GLU A 95 6.58 -10.55 -17.23
N SER A 96 6.56 -9.42 -17.92
CA SER A 96 6.33 -8.12 -17.31
C SER A 96 4.97 -8.26 -16.63
N ASP A 97 4.97 -8.54 -15.34
CA ASP A 97 3.76 -8.55 -14.53
C ASP A 97 3.37 -7.07 -14.38
N ASP A 98 2.78 -6.52 -15.45
CA ASP A 98 2.21 -5.18 -15.43
C ASP A 98 1.13 -5.17 -14.32
N TYR A 99 1.30 -4.28 -13.35
CA TYR A 99 0.36 -4.17 -12.26
C TYR A 99 -0.97 -3.64 -12.81
N SER A 100 -2.09 -4.19 -12.33
CA SER A 100 -3.38 -3.59 -12.65
C SER A 100 -3.52 -2.23 -11.94
N ASP A 101 -4.28 -1.29 -12.52
CA ASP A 101 -4.54 0.03 -11.91
C ASP A 101 -5.03 -0.10 -10.46
N ALA A 102 -5.89 -1.08 -10.18
CA ALA A 102 -6.39 -1.33 -8.84
C ALA A 102 -5.28 -1.73 -7.85
N GLU A 103 -4.27 -2.48 -8.30
CA GLU A 103 -3.11 -2.82 -7.47
C GLU A 103 -2.20 -1.62 -7.24
N LEU A 104 -2.01 -0.77 -8.27
CA LEU A 104 -1.25 0.48 -8.17
C LEU A 104 -1.91 1.48 -7.22
N LEU A 105 -3.23 1.63 -7.27
CA LEU A 105 -3.99 2.50 -6.36
C LEU A 105 -3.90 2.01 -4.91
N VAL A 106 -4.00 0.70 -4.67
CA VAL A 106 -3.81 0.12 -3.33
C VAL A 106 -2.38 0.31 -2.84
N PHE A 107 -1.39 0.19 -3.74
CA PHE A 107 0.00 0.50 -3.44
C PHE A 107 0.17 1.97 -3.04
N PHE A 108 -0.42 2.90 -3.79
CA PHE A 108 -0.40 4.34 -3.51
C PHE A 108 -0.94 4.63 -2.10
N GLU A 109 -2.14 4.15 -1.77
CA GLU A 109 -2.76 4.34 -0.44
C GLU A 109 -1.87 3.75 0.67
N THR A 110 -1.30 2.57 0.43
CA THR A 110 -0.46 1.88 1.41
C THR A 110 0.83 2.64 1.72
N ILE A 111 1.52 3.13 0.68
CA ILE A 111 2.80 3.83 0.85
C ILE A 111 2.59 5.23 1.42
N THR A 112 1.63 5.99 0.92
CA THR A 112 1.33 7.34 1.42
C THR A 112 0.91 7.31 2.90
N SER A 113 0.06 6.36 3.29
CA SER A 113 -0.29 6.11 4.69
C SER A 113 0.91 5.74 5.56
N HIS A 114 1.88 5.00 5.01
CA HIS A 114 3.11 4.67 5.73
C HIS A 114 3.94 5.92 6.07
N TRP A 115 3.92 6.91 5.17
CA TRP A 115 4.63 8.18 5.33
C TRP A 115 3.86 9.24 6.12
N GLY A 116 2.65 8.93 6.56
CA GLY A 116 1.85 9.80 7.44
C GLY A 116 0.75 10.58 6.74
N VAL A 117 0.62 10.47 5.42
CA VAL A 117 -0.48 11.12 4.68
C VAL A 117 -1.75 10.27 4.80
N ASN A 118 -2.80 10.83 5.39
CA ASN A 118 -4.04 10.12 5.64
C ASN A 118 -5.00 10.21 4.43
N VAL A 119 -4.71 9.41 3.40
CA VAL A 119 -5.55 9.30 2.20
C VAL A 119 -6.91 8.70 2.56
N THR A 120 -7.99 9.42 2.24
CA THR A 120 -9.37 9.03 2.54
C THR A 120 -10.05 8.35 1.36
N SER A 121 -9.64 8.69 0.13
CA SER A 121 -10.17 8.11 -1.11
C SER A 121 -9.15 8.14 -2.23
N THR A 122 -9.13 7.08 -3.03
CA THR A 122 -8.38 6.98 -4.30
C THR A 122 -9.28 6.31 -5.33
N GLU A 123 -9.48 6.93 -6.48
CA GLU A 123 -10.27 6.35 -7.56
C GLU A 123 -9.81 6.83 -8.94
N MET A 124 -10.04 5.99 -9.96
CA MET A 124 -9.92 6.41 -11.36
C MET A 124 -11.29 6.90 -11.83
N VAL A 125 -11.34 8.12 -12.36
CA VAL A 125 -12.54 8.72 -12.96
C VAL A 125 -12.21 9.11 -14.40
N ASP A 126 -12.77 8.36 -15.36
CA ASP A 126 -12.34 8.44 -16.76
C ASP A 126 -10.83 8.19 -16.88
N ASP A 127 -10.05 9.18 -17.33
CA ASP A 127 -8.59 9.10 -17.46
C ASP A 127 -7.86 9.89 -16.35
N GLU A 128 -8.55 10.28 -15.27
CA GLU A 128 -7.99 11.07 -14.16
C GLU A 128 -7.86 10.22 -12.88
N PHE A 129 -6.72 10.34 -12.20
CA PHE A 129 -6.51 9.74 -10.88
C PHE A 129 -6.92 10.72 -9.78
N VAL A 130 -8.04 10.46 -9.10
CA VAL A 130 -8.58 11.35 -8.08
C VAL A 130 -8.17 10.88 -6.68
N VAL A 131 -7.56 11.78 -5.92
CA VAL A 131 -7.10 11.54 -4.54
C VAL A 131 -7.74 12.55 -3.60
N GLU A 132 -8.30 12.05 -2.51
CA GLU A 132 -8.71 12.87 -1.37
C GLU A 132 -7.90 12.44 -0.14
N TYR A 133 -7.38 13.40 0.62
CA TYR A 133 -6.74 13.13 1.90
C TYR A 133 -7.16 14.12 2.97
N ALA A 134 -7.13 13.68 4.22
CA ALA A 134 -7.36 14.54 5.37
C ALA A 134 -6.06 15.27 5.72
N ASP A 135 -6.06 16.59 5.49
CA ASP A 135 -4.96 17.47 5.86
C ASP A 135 -4.97 17.66 7.38
N THR A 136 -3.83 17.39 7.99
CA THR A 136 -3.60 17.56 9.43
C THR A 136 -2.41 18.46 9.73
N THR A 137 -1.90 19.15 8.71
CA THR A 137 -0.72 20.00 8.80
C THR A 137 -1.06 21.32 9.49
N GLU A 138 -0.11 21.86 10.25
CA GLU A 138 -0.27 23.15 10.95
C GLU A 138 0.53 24.26 10.27
N THR A 139 1.38 23.90 9.29
CA THR A 139 2.35 24.81 8.67
C THR A 139 2.51 24.52 7.17
N ASP A 140 2.82 25.57 6.41
CA ASP A 140 3.10 25.48 4.97
C ASP A 140 4.24 24.49 4.65
N ASP A 141 5.23 24.36 5.54
CA ASP A 141 6.35 23.41 5.39
C ASP A 141 5.88 21.96 5.51
N GLU A 142 4.94 21.66 6.42
CA GLU A 142 4.37 20.32 6.57
C GLU A 142 3.47 19.97 5.37
N PHE A 143 2.64 20.91 4.90
CA PHE A 143 1.85 20.75 3.68
C PHE A 143 2.75 20.46 2.47
N THR A 144 3.85 21.19 2.36
CA THR A 144 4.89 21.02 1.33
C THR A 144 5.46 19.59 1.34
N ASP A 145 5.73 19.03 2.53
CA ASP A 145 6.23 17.66 2.70
C ASP A 145 5.19 16.59 2.30
N GLU A 146 3.91 16.81 2.61
CA GLU A 146 2.81 15.92 2.20
C GLU A 146 2.62 15.92 0.67
N VAL A 147 2.62 17.10 0.04
CA VAL A 147 2.57 17.25 -1.42
C VAL A 147 3.75 16.52 -2.06
N GLY A 148 4.97 16.71 -1.54
CA GLY A 148 6.16 16.03 -2.04
C GLY A 148 6.07 14.51 -1.93
N THR A 149 5.48 14.00 -0.84
CA THR A 149 5.23 12.57 -0.64
C THR A 149 4.26 12.03 -1.69
N LEU A 150 3.13 12.71 -1.91
CA LEU A 150 2.12 12.29 -2.89
C LEU A 150 2.66 12.32 -4.32
N ILE A 151 3.43 13.35 -4.70
CA ILE A 151 4.10 13.42 -6.01
C ILE A 151 5.07 12.25 -6.19
N GLY A 152 5.90 11.96 -5.18
CA GLY A 152 6.88 10.87 -5.25
C GLY A 152 6.21 9.52 -5.50
N VAL A 153 5.17 9.19 -4.74
CA VAL A 153 4.44 7.93 -4.90
C VAL A 153 3.67 7.90 -6.23
N TYR A 154 3.16 9.04 -6.70
CA TYR A 154 2.52 9.13 -8.01
C TYR A 154 3.49 8.80 -9.16
N ILE A 155 4.71 9.34 -9.12
CA ILE A 155 5.76 9.02 -10.10
C ILE A 155 6.06 7.52 -10.10
N ASP A 156 6.16 6.91 -8.92
CA ASP A 156 6.43 5.46 -8.78
C ASP A 156 5.30 4.61 -9.42
N ILE A 157 4.03 5.01 -9.31
CA ILE A 157 2.93 4.26 -9.93
C ILE A 157 2.77 4.54 -11.43
N VAL A 158 3.17 5.72 -11.92
CA VAL A 158 3.29 6.01 -13.36
C VAL A 158 4.41 5.14 -13.96
N GLU A 159 5.57 5.02 -13.29
CA GLU A 159 6.61 4.06 -13.67
C GLU A 159 6.09 2.61 -13.66
N GLY A 160 5.20 2.31 -12.71
CA GLY A 160 4.49 1.03 -12.60
C GLY A 160 3.44 0.77 -13.67
N GLY A 161 3.18 1.71 -14.57
CA GLY A 161 2.28 1.55 -15.72
C GLY A 161 0.87 2.12 -15.54
N LEU A 162 0.64 3.00 -14.56
CA LEU A 162 -0.66 3.67 -14.43
C LEU A 162 -0.94 4.55 -15.66
N GLU A 163 -2.03 4.25 -16.38
CA GLU A 163 -2.49 5.02 -17.54
C GLU A 163 -3.49 6.12 -17.11
N ALA A 164 -3.00 7.19 -16.47
CA ALA A 164 -3.79 8.40 -16.16
C ALA A 164 -3.26 9.60 -16.98
N GLU A 165 -4.09 10.59 -17.28
CA GLU A 165 -3.66 11.88 -17.86
C GLU A 165 -3.03 12.79 -16.78
N ARG A 166 -3.60 12.76 -15.56
CA ARG A 166 -3.13 13.50 -14.39
C ARG A 166 -3.67 12.93 -13.08
N MET A 167 -3.09 13.33 -11.96
CA MET A 167 -3.63 13.14 -10.62
C MET A 167 -4.21 14.44 -10.08
N ASP A 168 -5.51 14.46 -9.79
CA ASP A 168 -6.21 15.55 -9.11
C ASP A 168 -6.30 15.26 -7.61
N VAL A 169 -5.82 16.18 -6.79
CA VAL A 169 -5.75 16.02 -5.34
C VAL A 169 -6.60 17.05 -4.63
N THR A 170 -7.39 16.59 -3.65
CA THR A 170 -8.12 17.44 -2.71
C THR A 170 -7.64 17.16 -1.29
N ALA A 171 -7.01 18.16 -0.69
CA ALA A 171 -6.67 18.19 0.72
C ALA A 171 -7.86 18.77 1.49
N VAL A 172 -8.37 18.05 2.49
CA VAL A 172 -9.51 18.50 3.31
C VAL A 172 -9.02 18.75 4.73
N ASP A 173 -9.07 20.01 5.18
CA ASP A 173 -8.75 20.39 6.55
C ASP A 173 -9.71 19.71 7.53
N ALA A 174 -9.17 18.97 8.50
CA ALA A 174 -9.97 18.19 9.44
C ALA A 174 -10.75 19.05 10.46
N ASP A 175 -10.31 20.27 10.73
CA ASP A 175 -10.85 21.16 11.75
C ASP A 175 -11.95 22.08 11.21
N ASP A 176 -11.79 22.65 10.02
CA ASP A 176 -12.76 23.60 9.44
C ASP A 176 -13.38 23.17 8.10
N GLY A 177 -12.83 22.14 7.46
CA GLY A 177 -13.31 21.62 6.19
C GLY A 177 -12.95 22.48 4.98
N GLU A 178 -12.00 23.41 5.13
CA GLU A 178 -11.36 24.10 4.00
C GLU A 178 -10.74 23.08 3.05
N GLN A 179 -10.82 23.38 1.75
CA GLN A 179 -10.32 22.49 0.71
C GLN A 179 -9.23 23.19 -0.08
N THR A 180 -8.11 22.50 -0.21
CA THR A 180 -7.02 22.89 -1.10
C THR A 180 -6.95 21.89 -2.24
N HIS A 181 -7.03 22.40 -3.46
CA HIS A 181 -6.96 21.59 -4.67
C HIS A 181 -5.63 21.82 -5.38
N TRP A 182 -5.07 20.76 -5.94
CA TRP A 182 -3.88 20.82 -6.79
C TRP A 182 -3.84 19.60 -7.70
N HIS A 183 -3.00 19.62 -8.72
CA HIS A 183 -2.84 18.48 -9.61
C HIS A 183 -1.38 18.29 -10.05
N VAL A 184 -1.09 17.09 -10.53
CA VAL A 184 0.16 16.74 -11.21
C VAL A 184 -0.17 16.05 -12.52
N GLU A 185 0.32 16.58 -13.63
CA GLU A 185 0.14 15.98 -14.94
C GLU A 185 1.07 14.76 -15.11
N SER A 186 0.59 13.69 -15.73
CA SER A 186 1.41 12.50 -16.01
C SER A 186 2.62 12.83 -16.87
N GLU A 187 2.50 13.77 -17.80
CA GLU A 187 3.62 14.23 -18.64
C GLU A 187 4.79 14.79 -17.82
N TRP A 188 4.55 15.32 -16.61
CA TRP A 188 5.62 15.81 -15.75
C TRP A 188 6.33 14.66 -15.04
N ALA A 189 5.58 13.63 -14.63
CA ALA A 189 6.13 12.41 -14.05
C ALA A 189 6.96 11.64 -15.09
N GLU A 190 6.44 11.48 -16.31
CA GLU A 190 7.15 10.87 -17.44
C GLU A 190 8.45 11.63 -17.77
N ALA A 191 8.37 12.96 -17.90
CA ALA A 191 9.55 13.78 -18.16
C ALA A 191 10.60 13.71 -17.03
N TYR A 192 10.19 13.49 -15.77
CA TYR A 192 11.13 13.19 -14.69
C TYR A 192 11.78 11.82 -14.84
N LEU A 193 11.00 10.78 -15.15
CA LEU A 193 11.50 9.41 -15.38
C LEU A 193 12.47 9.34 -16.58
N GLU A 194 12.31 10.23 -17.55
CA GLU A 194 13.17 10.37 -18.73
C GLU A 194 14.38 11.30 -18.51
N ASP A 195 14.63 11.76 -17.27
CA ASP A 195 15.68 12.72 -16.90
C ASP A 195 15.57 14.09 -17.62
N GLU A 196 14.39 14.44 -18.15
CA GLU A 196 14.13 15.74 -18.81
C GLU A 196 13.77 16.85 -17.81
N LEU A 197 13.16 16.47 -16.68
CA LEU A 197 12.86 17.33 -15.54
C LEU A 197 13.57 16.83 -14.28
N THR A 198 13.97 17.76 -13.42
CA THR A 198 14.39 17.41 -12.05
C THR A 198 13.16 17.30 -11.14
N VAL A 199 13.33 16.65 -9.98
CA VAL A 199 12.26 16.61 -8.96
C VAL A 199 11.81 18.02 -8.54
N ASP A 200 12.75 18.96 -8.43
CA ASP A 200 12.46 20.36 -8.10
C ASP A 200 11.60 21.02 -9.19
N ASP A 201 11.85 20.70 -10.47
CA ASP A 201 11.06 21.22 -11.60
C ASP A 201 9.63 20.68 -11.62
N VAL A 202 9.43 19.40 -11.26
CA VAL A 202 8.08 18.81 -11.12
C VAL A 202 7.37 19.45 -9.94
N TYR A 203 8.07 19.56 -8.80
CA TYR A 203 7.54 20.13 -7.58
C TYR A 203 7.08 21.59 -7.76
N GLU A 204 7.90 22.43 -8.40
CA GLU A 204 7.55 23.83 -8.69
C GLU A 204 6.29 23.93 -9.57
N ARG A 205 6.17 23.06 -10.59
CA ARG A 205 4.96 23.02 -11.43
C ARG A 205 3.72 22.62 -10.65
N VAL A 206 3.81 21.64 -9.76
CA VAL A 206 2.67 21.22 -8.93
C VAL A 206 2.26 22.34 -7.98
N LEU A 207 3.20 23.01 -7.32
CA LEU A 207 2.90 24.14 -6.45
C LEU A 207 2.22 25.31 -7.19
N ASP A 208 2.55 25.52 -8.46
CA ASP A 208 1.86 26.51 -9.30
C ASP A 208 0.39 26.16 -9.59
N THR A 209 -0.05 24.92 -9.33
CA THR A 209 -1.44 24.48 -9.49
C THR A 209 -2.28 24.59 -8.22
N VAL A 210 -1.68 24.96 -7.09
CA VAL A 210 -2.37 24.98 -5.80
C VAL A 210 -3.42 26.10 -5.77
N GLU A 211 -4.67 25.71 -5.61
CA GLU A 211 -5.84 26.59 -5.49
C GLU A 211 -6.55 26.36 -4.15
N SER A 212 -6.69 27.43 -3.36
CA SER A 212 -7.46 27.42 -2.09
C SER A 212 -8.91 27.85 -2.36
N ALA A 213 -9.89 27.09 -1.89
CA ALA A 213 -11.33 27.33 -2.09
C ALA A 213 -12.00 28.17 -0.99
#